data_AF-A0A662FSU8-F1
#
_entry.id   AF-A0A662FSU8-F1
#
_cell.length_a   1.000
_cell.length_b   1.000
_cell.length_c   1.000
_cell.angle_alpha   90.00
_cell.angle_beta   90.00
_cell.angle_gamma   90.00
#
_symmetry.space_group_name_H-M   'P 1'
#
loop_
_entity.id
_entity.type
_entity.pdbx_description
1 polymer ?
#
loop_
_entity_poly.entity_id
_entity_poly.type
_entity_poly.pdbx_seq_one_letter_code
_entity_poly.pdbx_strand_id
1 'polypeptide(L)' 'MKRELIVRKIEHGTVIDHIPAGNALNVLRILGIRGNEGFRVAVVM' A
#
# COMPACT_ATOMS: atom_id res chain seq x y z
N MET A 1 20.06 -6.98 -13.90
CA MET A 1 18.77 -7.66 -13.60
C MET A 1 17.69 -6.59 -13.52
N LYS A 2 16.62 -6.67 -14.30
CA LYS A 2 15.48 -5.76 -14.14
C LYS A 2 14.78 -6.12 -12.83
N ARG A 3 14.64 -5.17 -11.91
CA ARG A 3 13.75 -5.34 -10.75
C ARG A 3 12.33 -5.36 -11.27
N GLU A 4 11.68 -6.51 -11.16
CA GLU A 4 10.25 -6.61 -11.43
C GLU A 4 9.48 -5.92 -10.31
N LEU A 5 8.39 -5.26 -10.68
CA LEU A 5 7.51 -4.63 -9.71
C LEU A 5 6.64 -5.72 -9.07
N ILE A 6 6.70 -5.85 -7.75
CA ILE A 6 5.87 -6.80 -6.98
C ILE A 6 4.39 -6.42 -7.09
N VAL A 7 4.10 -5.13 -7.21
CA VAL A 7 2.76 -4.58 -7.43
C VAL A 7 2.70 -3.75 -8.70
N ARG A 8 1.54 -3.79 -9.38
CA ARG A 8 1.32 -2.98 -10.58
C ARG A 8 1.24 -1.49 -10.21
N LYS A 9 1.66 -0.62 -11.14
CA LYS A 9 1.45 0.84 -11.02
C LYS A 9 -0.04 1.17 -10.93
N ILE A 10 -0.38 2.23 -10.20
CA ILE A 10 -1.74 2.78 -10.12
C ILE A 10 -1.89 3.93 -11.13
N GLU A 11 -3.10 4.10 -11.65
CA GLU A 11 -3.46 5.20 -12.55
C GLU A 11 -3.85 6.46 -11.76
N HIS A 12 -4.64 6.28 -10.69
CA HIS A 12 -5.09 7.32 -9.78
C HIS A 12 -5.08 6.83 -8.33
N GLY A 13 -4.61 7.68 -7.41
CA GLY A 13 -4.61 7.39 -5.98
C GLY A 13 -3.35 7.88 -5.28
N THR A 14 -3.04 7.27 -4.14
CA THR A 14 -1.93 7.66 -3.27
C THR A 14 -0.94 6.51 -3.13
N VAL A 15 0.36 6.82 -3.27
CA VAL A 15 1.45 5.89 -2.96
C VAL A 15 2.13 6.38 -1.68
N ILE A 16 2.11 5.55 -0.64
CA ILE A 16 2.83 5.79 0.60
C ILE A 16 4.05 4.87 0.57
N ASP A 17 5.22 5.47 0.37
CA ASP A 17 6.48 4.75 0.25
C ASP A 17 7.37 4.99 1.49
N HIS A 18 8.46 4.24 1.61
CA HIS A 18 9.46 4.36 2.68
C HIS A 18 8.90 4.14 4.10
N ILE A 19 7.85 3.31 4.22
CA ILE A 19 7.33 2.88 5.52
C ILE A 19 8.38 1.94 6.16
N PRO A 20 8.77 2.16 7.43
CA PRO A 20 9.66 1.23 8.12
C PRO A 20 9.08 -0.19 8.15
N ALA A 21 9.94 -1.20 8.01
CA ALA A 21 9.52 -2.60 7.97
C ALA A 21 8.58 -2.96 9.13
N GLY A 22 7.52 -3.71 8.83
CA GLY A 22 6.49 -4.09 9.80
C GLY A 22 5.40 -3.04 10.06
N ASN A 23 5.51 -1.80 9.55
CA ASN A 23 4.56 -0.73 9.89
C ASN A 23 3.46 -0.47 8.85
N ALA A 24 3.45 -1.15 7.70
CA ALA A 24 2.44 -0.91 6.65
C ALA A 24 0.99 -1.08 7.15
N LEU A 25 0.72 -2.10 7.96
CA LEU A 25 -0.62 -2.32 8.54
C LEU A 25 -0.97 -1.26 9.61
N ASN A 26 0.03 -0.68 10.29
CA ASN A 26 -0.20 0.41 11.23
C ASN A 26 -0.63 1.68 10.49
N VAL A 27 -0.04 1.96 9.32
CA VAL A 27 -0.44 3.09 8.46
C VAL A 27 -1.91 2.96 8.03
N LEU A 28 -2.34 1.78 7.58
CA LEU A 28 -3.75 1.55 7.23
C LEU A 28 -4.68 1.84 8.42
N ARG A 29 -4.30 1.39 9.63
CA ARG A 29 -5.08 1.64 10.85
C ARG A 29 -5.18 3.13 11.19
N ILE A 30 -4.08 3.88 11.08
CA ILE A 30 -4.04 5.34 11.35
C ILE A 30 -4.93 6.09 10.35
N LEU A 31 -4.89 5.69 9.07
CA LEU A 31 -5.72 6.28 8.01
C LEU A 31 -7.18 5.80 8.08
N GLY A 32 -7.52 4.89 9.00
CA GLY A 32 -8.86 4.37 9.15
C GLY A 32 -9.32 3.48 7.99
N ILE A 33 -8.40 2.90 7.22
CA ILE A 33 -8.70 1.99 6.10
C ILE A 33 -8.92 0.58 6.68
N ARG A 34 -10.16 0.09 6.58
CA ARG A 34 -10.64 -1.15 7.22
C ARG A 34 -10.94 -2.27 6.22
N GLY A 35 -11.01 -1.96 4.93
CA GLY A 35 -11.24 -2.93 3.85
C GLY A 35 -12.71 -3.10 3.45
N ASN A 36 -13.63 -2.33 4.03
CA ASN A 36 -15.06 -2.33 3.68
C ASN A 36 -15.48 -1.07 2.90
N GLU A 37 -14.54 -0.19 2.56
CA GLU A 37 -14.81 1.08 1.88
C GLU A 37 -14.98 0.94 0.36
N GLY A 38 -14.63 -0.22 -0.22
CA GLY A 38 -14.76 -0.49 -1.66
C GLY A 38 -13.59 -0.01 -2.53
N PHE A 39 -12.56 0.62 -1.95
CA PHE A 39 -11.32 0.96 -2.67
C PHE A 39 -10.36 -0.24 -2.75
N ARG A 40 -9.61 -0.34 -3.84
CA ARG A 40 -8.54 -1.34 -3.99
C ARG A 40 -7.27 -0.86 -3.28
N VAL A 41 -6.75 -1.69 -2.39
CA VAL A 41 -5.50 -1.43 -1.65
C VAL A 41 -4.51 -2.55 -1.93
N ALA A 42 -3.25 -2.22 -2.17
CA ALA A 42 -2.15 -3.17 -2.29
C ALA A 42 -1.07 -2.83 -1.26
N VAL A 43 -0.55 -3.84 -0.58
CA VAL A 43 0.52 -3.71 0.42
C VAL A 43 1.61 -4.72 0.10
N VAL A 44 2.86 -4.29 0.21
CA VAL A 44 4.06 -5.13 0.06
C VAL A 44 4.89 -4.97 1.32
N MET A 45 5.47 -6.07 1.82
CA MET A 45 6.28 -6.11 3.03
C MET A 45 7.56 -6.90 2.78
#